data_AF-A0A7C6JC17-F1
#
_entry.id   AF-A0A7C6JC17-F1
#
_cell.length_a   1.000
_cell.length_b   1.000
_cell.length_c   1.000
_cell.angle_alpha   90.00
_cell.angle_beta   90.00
_cell.angle_gamma   90.00
#
_symmetry.space_group_name_H-M   'P 1'
#
loop_
_entity.id
_entity.type
_entity.pdbx_description
1 polymer ?
#
loop_
_entity_poly.entity_id
_entity_poly.type
_entity_poly.pdbx_seq_one_letter_code
_entity_poly.pdbx_strand_id
1 'polypeptide(L)' 'MGNLHTTDTMLYGTPDEVYKASLKAMEQAKEGGGFILSTGDQCPYATPDENIFAMLQAVEDSGYY' A
#
# COMPACT_ATOMS: atom_id res chain seq x y z
N MET A 1 6.76 6.86 7.42
CA MET A 1 6.47 5.46 7.79
C MET A 1 6.27 4.71 6.48
N GLY A 2 7.16 3.76 6.16
CA GLY A 2 6.85 2.63 5.27
C GLY A 2 7.04 1.36 6.10
N ASN A 3 6.28 0.27 5.93
CA ASN A 3 5.34 -0.18 4.89
C ASN A 3 3.84 -0.08 5.33
N LEU A 4 2.90 -0.62 4.52
CA LEU A 4 1.48 -0.73 4.89
C LEU A 4 1.27 -1.63 6.12
N HIS A 5 0.44 -1.22 7.07
CA HIS A 5 0.13 -2.05 8.24
C HIS A 5 -0.70 -3.26 7.83
N THR A 6 -0.20 -4.46 8.10
CA THR A 6 -0.78 -5.72 7.59
C THR A 6 -2.16 -6.01 8.14
N THR A 7 -2.42 -5.72 9.41
CA THR A 7 -3.72 -6.02 10.03
C THR A 7 -4.69 -4.85 9.86
N ASP A 8 -4.39 -3.72 10.50
CA ASP A 8 -5.29 -2.56 10.54
C ASP A 8 -5.57 -1.94 9.17
N THR A 9 -4.61 -1.94 8.24
CA THR A 9 -4.81 -1.37 6.89
C THR A 9 -5.19 -2.46 5.89
N MET A 10 -4.37 -3.50 5.71
CA MET A 10 -4.62 -4.48 4.65
C MET A 10 -5.80 -5.41 4.98
N LEU A 11 -5.87 -5.97 6.19
CA LEU A 11 -6.90 -6.95 6.53
C LEU A 11 -8.24 -6.30 6.89
N TYR A 12 -8.23 -5.25 7.71
CA TYR A 12 -9.46 -4.65 8.25
C TYR A 12 -9.84 -3.29 7.66
N GLY A 13 -8.95 -2.67 6.90
CA GLY A 13 -9.25 -1.42 6.22
C GLY A 13 -10.14 -1.61 4.99
N THR A 14 -10.63 -0.49 4.48
CA THR A 14 -11.37 -0.40 3.22
C THR A 14 -10.41 -0.20 2.04
N PRO A 15 -10.84 -0.50 0.80
CA PRO A 15 -10.02 -0.28 -0.39
C PRO A 15 -9.51 1.17 -0.52
N ASP A 16 -10.36 2.15 -0.19
CA ASP A 16 -9.99 3.57 -0.21
C ASP A 16 -8.91 3.92 0.83
N GLU A 17 -8.98 3.33 2.03
CA GLU A 17 -7.95 3.50 3.06
C GLU A 17 -6.62 2.88 2.62
N VAL A 18 -6.65 1.68 2.00
CA VAL A 18 -5.45 1.05 1.46
C VAL A 18 -4.83 1.91 0.36
N TYR A 19 -5.63 2.35 -0.62
CA TYR A 19 -5.17 3.23 -1.70
C TYR A 19 -4.48 4.49 -1.15
N LYS A 20 -5.14 5.21 -0.21
CA LYS A 20 -4.59 6.42 0.40
C LYS A 20 -3.32 6.15 1.19
N ALA A 21 -3.25 5.03 1.91
CA ALA A 21 -2.06 4.64 2.66
C ALA A 21 -0.89 4.31 1.71
N SER A 22 -1.16 3.64 0.59
CA SER A 22 -0.16 3.35 -0.45
C SER A 22 0.40 4.63 -1.07
N LEU A 23 -0.48 5.57 -1.47
CA LEU A 23 -0.05 6.87 -1.99
C LEU A 23 0.82 7.62 -0.98
N LYS A 24 0.40 7.65 0.29
CA LYS A 24 1.15 8.32 1.36
C LYS A 24 2.53 7.68 1.58
N ALA A 25 2.62 6.35 1.56
CA ALA A 25 3.89 5.65 1.71
C ALA A 25 4.86 5.98 0.57
N MET A 26 4.37 5.97 -0.67
CA MET A 26 5.17 6.32 -1.85
C MET A 26 5.60 7.79 -1.82
N GLU A 27 4.71 8.74 -1.51
CA GLU A 27 5.05 10.16 -1.45
C GLU A 27 6.10 10.45 -0.37
N GLN A 28 6.00 9.81 0.80
CA GLN A 28 6.98 9.94 1.88
C GLN A 28 8.35 9.37 1.55
N ALA A 29 8.44 8.47 0.57
CA ALA A 29 9.65 7.75 0.19
C ALA A 29 10.13 8.10 -1.23
N LYS A 30 9.53 9.11 -1.86
CA LYS A 30 9.82 9.51 -3.25
C LYS A 30 11.20 10.13 -3.41
N GLU A 31 11.68 10.86 -2.40
CA GLU A 31 12.98 11.53 -2.45
C GLU A 31 14.13 10.51 -2.45
N GLY A 32 14.98 10.55 -3.47
CA GLY A 32 16.11 9.63 -3.63
C GLY A 32 15.79 8.30 -4.33
N GLY A 33 14.51 8.01 -4.59
CA GLY A 33 14.07 6.81 -5.31
C GLY A 33 14.37 5.49 -4.57
N GLY A 34 14.13 4.35 -5.24
CA GLY A 34 14.45 3.03 -4.72
C GLY A 34 13.51 2.50 -3.63
N PHE A 35 12.37 3.16 -3.41
CA PHE A 35 11.31 2.66 -2.55
C PHE A 35 10.53 1.54 -3.24
N ILE A 36 10.32 0.42 -2.54
CA ILE A 36 9.46 -0.67 -2.99
C ILE A 36 8.24 -0.69 -2.09
N LEU A 37 7.07 -0.40 -2.66
CA LEU A 37 5.82 -0.51 -1.93
C LEU A 37 5.53 -1.98 -1.58
N SER A 38 5.36 -2.23 -0.28
CA SER A 38 5.05 -3.55 0.25
C SER A 38 4.22 -3.44 1.53
N THR A 39 3.85 -4.59 2.10
CA THR A 39 3.28 -4.73 3.43
C THR A 39 4.37 -4.76 4.50
N GLY A 40 4.06 -4.34 5.73
CA GLY A 40 5.02 -4.26 6.85
C GLY A 40 5.45 -5.59 7.44
N ASP A 41 4.74 -6.65 7.09
CA ASP A 41 5.04 -8.05 7.34
C ASP A 41 4.34 -8.87 6.23
N GLN A 42 4.09 -10.15 6.44
CA GLN A 42 3.27 -10.99 5.56
C GLN A 42 1.91 -10.35 5.27
N CYS A 43 1.45 -10.47 4.03
CA CYS A 43 0.06 -10.17 3.69
C CYS A 43 -0.85 -11.23 4.34
N PRO A 44 -1.78 -10.88 5.24
CA PRO A 44 -2.67 -11.86 5.86
C PRO A 44 -3.47 -12.64 4.80
N TYR A 45 -3.63 -13.95 5.00
CA TYR A 45 -4.38 -14.82 4.07
C TYR A 45 -5.81 -14.34 3.80
N ALA A 46 -6.44 -13.72 4.81
CA ALA A 46 -7.82 -13.23 4.72
C ALA A 46 -7.92 -11.78 4.18
N THR A 47 -6.81 -11.19 3.70
CA THR A 47 -6.84 -9.86 3.09
C THR A 47 -7.81 -9.86 1.90
N PRO A 48 -8.81 -8.96 1.87
CA PRO A 48 -9.72 -8.88 0.74
C PRO A 48 -8.98 -8.56 -0.55
N ASP A 49 -9.36 -9.20 -1.66
CA ASP A 49 -8.76 -8.95 -2.98
C ASP A 49 -8.87 -7.48 -3.39
N GLU A 50 -9.99 -6.83 -3.05
CA GLU A 50 -10.21 -5.40 -3.29
C GLU A 50 -9.16 -4.49 -2.64
N ASN A 51 -8.63 -4.87 -1.47
CA ASN A 51 -7.55 -4.15 -0.80
C ASN A 51 -6.22 -4.37 -1.52
N ILE A 52 -5.97 -5.57 -2.05
CA ILE A 52 -4.78 -5.85 -2.88
C ILE A 52 -4.84 -5.03 -4.18
N PHE A 53 -6.00 -5.01 -4.84
CA PHE A 53 -6.20 -4.23 -6.06
C PHE A 53 -6.11 -2.73 -5.82
N ALA A 54 -6.57 -2.23 -4.68
CA ALA A 54 -6.40 -0.83 -4.31
C ALA A 54 -4.92 -0.42 -4.17
N MET A 55 -4.09 -1.31 -3.61
CA MET A 55 -2.64 -1.10 -3.55
C MET A 55 -2.01 -1.05 -4.95
N LEU A 56 -2.45 -1.92 -5.87
CA LEU A 56 -2.00 -1.92 -7.27
C LEU A 56 -2.43 -0.64 -8.00
N GLN A 57 -3.69 -0.22 -7.83
CA GLN A 57 -4.22 0.99 -8.43
C GLN A 57 -3.42 2.23 -8.00
N ALA A 58 -3.02 2.32 -6.73
CA ALA A 58 -2.20 3.42 -6.25
C ALA A 58 -0.86 3.52 -7.01
N VAL A 59 -0.24 2.37 -7.31
CA VAL A 59 1.01 2.31 -8.09
C VAL A 59 0.76 2.71 -9.55
N GLU A 60 -0.30 2.20 -10.17
CA GLU A 60 -0.67 2.54 -11.55
C GLU A 60 -0.94 4.05 -11.73
N ASP A 61 -1.66 4.65 -10.77
CA ASP A 61 -2.02 6.08 -10.82
C ASP A 61 -0.82 6.99 -10.52
N SER A 62 0.10 6.55 -9.65
CA SER A 62 1.26 7.36 -9.25
C SER A 62 2.41 7.27 -10.24
N GLY A 63 2.52 6.17 -10.98
CA GLY A 63 3.64 5.85 -11.85
C GLY A 63 4.83 5.23 -11.09
N TYR A 64 5.80 4.71 -11.86
CA TYR A 64 7.02 4.08 -11.35
C TYR A 64 8.14 5.12 -11.21
N TYR A 65 8.77 5.22 -10.03
CA TYR A 65 9.88 6.13 -9.74
C TYR A 65 11.11 5.40 -9.21
#